data_AF-A0A915B1Q2-F1
#
_entry.id   AF-A0A915B1Q2-F1
#
_cell.length_a   1.000
_cell.length_b   1.000
_cell.length_c   1.000
_cell.angle_alpha   90.00
_cell.angle_beta   90.00
_cell.angle_gamma   90.00
#
_symmetry.space_group_name_H-M   'P 1'
#
loop_
_entity.id
_entity.type
_entity.pdbx_description
1 polymer ?
#
loop_
_entity_poly.entity_id
_entity_poly.type
_entity_poly.pdbx_seq_one_letter_code
_entity_poly.pdbx_strand_id
1 'polypeptide(L)'
;MQMPASSVTESSRAVNIEPGYGPDFPRGLLRKMEFQFDCEAGKIPMIKLTRSMLVVSVKETALEKFDLGDWVFAVNDVTLKNKRHYFSILKGFVLRKQPYVLKFTIYRTIKTMKITNINASPFIPQATETQSGYAYLVGYITMCPGSSLGINIKSYNYKVYVTSTDNGFQSLGMRTFLVGDAILAVNGQPQTTVAGVSALIIQSLTKNKYVCIVIERAESEAAIRQVRMALLAEKTQQIDPRMPDDVIDICRAEIEHMSRGSDVHPESIYKRASSTQHCIRNTKKTGKGAVSMAEGSLETAIGMDPINPILLQHVPPLPGPRANVPVISPEPSPISPTKQTAQSKVRKISFSRKGQYRASHS
;
A
#
# COMPACT_ATOMS: atom_id res chain seq x y z
N MET A 1 -5.60 19.31 -60.62
CA MET A 1 -6.58 20.30 -60.12
C MET A 1 -7.63 19.53 -59.33
N GLN A 2 -7.83 19.89 -58.07
CA GLN A 2 -8.91 19.51 -57.13
C GLN A 2 -9.08 18.04 -56.65
N MET A 3 -8.61 17.80 -55.42
CA MET A 3 -9.42 17.22 -54.31
C MET A 3 -10.55 18.20 -53.92
N PRO A 4 -11.61 17.89 -53.13
CA PRO A 4 -11.80 16.83 -52.10
C PRO A 4 -13.19 16.10 -52.22
N ALA A 5 -13.71 15.19 -51.37
CA ALA A 5 -13.80 15.20 -49.92
C ALA A 5 -14.15 13.83 -49.27
N SER A 6 -13.71 13.76 -48.02
CA SER A 6 -13.89 12.79 -46.94
C SER A 6 -15.32 12.58 -46.42
N SER A 7 -15.63 11.37 -45.96
CA SER A 7 -16.25 11.16 -44.63
C SER A 7 -16.11 9.69 -44.19
N VAL A 8 -14.99 9.38 -43.51
CA VAL A 8 -14.92 8.19 -42.65
C VAL A 8 -15.65 8.56 -41.37
N THR A 9 -16.80 7.95 -41.17
CA THR A 9 -17.59 8.07 -39.94
C THR A 9 -16.86 7.36 -38.81
N GLU A 10 -16.17 8.14 -37.98
CA GLU A 10 -15.74 7.75 -36.65
C GLU A 10 -17.00 7.53 -35.78
N SER A 11 -17.56 6.33 -35.88
CA SER A 11 -18.56 5.82 -34.94
C SER A 11 -17.88 5.67 -33.58
N SER A 12 -17.92 6.74 -32.79
CA SER A 12 -17.69 6.70 -31.36
C SER A 12 -18.75 5.79 -30.75
N ARG A 13 -18.44 4.49 -30.65
CA ARG A 13 -19.21 3.53 -29.87
C ARG A 13 -19.28 4.05 -28.43
N ALA A 14 -20.37 4.71 -28.09
CA ALA A 14 -20.74 4.98 -26.72
C ALA A 14 -21.00 3.64 -26.06
N VAL A 15 -19.93 3.01 -25.56
CA VAL A 15 -20.06 1.84 -24.69
C VAL A 15 -20.88 2.31 -23.50
N ASN A 16 -22.09 1.77 -23.35
CA ASN A 16 -22.90 1.95 -22.15
C ASN A 16 -22.12 1.31 -20.99
N ILE A 17 -21.32 2.11 -20.30
CA ILE A 17 -20.60 1.68 -19.10
C ILE A 17 -21.61 1.73 -17.97
N GLU A 18 -21.98 0.57 -17.42
CA GLU A 18 -22.77 0.51 -16.20
C GLU A 18 -22.00 1.16 -15.04
N PRO A 19 -22.66 2.03 -14.23
CA PRO A 19 -22.04 2.59 -13.04
C PRO A 19 -21.66 1.49 -12.03
N GLY A 20 -20.55 1.70 -11.32
CA GLY A 20 -20.04 0.82 -10.27
C GLY A 20 -18.94 -0.13 -10.74
N TYR A 21 -18.98 -1.34 -10.20
CA TYR A 21 -17.99 -2.42 -10.42
C TYR A 21 -18.36 -3.38 -11.56
N GLY A 22 -19.46 -3.10 -12.27
CA GLY A 22 -19.99 -3.96 -13.33
C GLY A 22 -20.87 -5.11 -12.81
N PRO A 23 -21.48 -5.89 -13.71
CA PRO A 23 -22.46 -6.93 -13.37
C PRO A 23 -21.85 -8.15 -12.68
N ASP A 24 -20.59 -8.47 -12.98
CA ASP A 24 -19.89 -9.66 -12.46
C ASP A 24 -19.39 -9.48 -11.03
N PHE A 25 -19.47 -8.27 -10.48
CA PHE A 25 -19.00 -8.00 -9.13
C PHE A 25 -20.02 -8.53 -8.10
N PRO A 26 -19.58 -9.33 -7.11
CA PRO A 26 -20.49 -9.90 -6.11
C PRO A 26 -21.13 -8.81 -5.26
N ARG A 27 -22.45 -8.61 -5.43
CA ARG A 27 -23.21 -7.58 -4.70
C ARG A 27 -23.17 -7.74 -3.18
N GLY A 28 -22.98 -8.97 -2.69
CA GLY A 28 -22.81 -9.24 -1.27
C GLY A 28 -21.55 -8.61 -0.65
N LEU A 29 -20.57 -8.20 -1.47
CA LEU A 29 -19.39 -7.47 -1.03
C LEU A 29 -19.59 -5.94 -1.00
N LEU A 30 -20.79 -5.44 -1.34
CA LEU A 30 -21.10 -4.01 -1.29
C LEU A 30 -21.96 -3.69 -0.07
N ARG A 31 -21.54 -2.69 0.69
CA ARG A 31 -22.29 -2.11 1.80
C ARG A 31 -22.80 -0.74 1.40
N LYS A 32 -24.11 -0.53 1.49
CA LYS A 32 -24.73 0.78 1.30
C LYS A 32 -24.37 1.68 2.48
N MET A 33 -23.93 2.91 2.20
CA MET A 33 -23.66 3.94 3.19
C MET A 33 -24.31 5.26 2.76
N GLU A 34 -24.77 6.03 3.75
CA GLU A 34 -25.36 7.35 3.54
C GLU A 34 -24.72 8.35 4.49
N PHE A 35 -24.33 9.50 3.98
CA PHE A 35 -23.81 10.60 4.80
C PHE A 35 -24.11 11.95 4.14
N GLN A 36 -24.06 13.00 4.95
CA GLN A 36 -24.33 14.37 4.52
C GLN A 36 -23.06 15.22 4.57
N PHE A 37 -22.97 16.21 3.68
CA PHE A 37 -21.88 17.18 3.60
C PHE A 37 -22.45 18.58 3.62
N ASP A 38 -22.07 19.34 4.64
CA ASP A 38 -22.34 20.77 4.70
C ASP A 38 -21.34 21.50 3.83
N CYS A 39 -21.83 22.11 2.76
CA CYS A 39 -21.01 22.81 1.78
C CYS A 39 -21.19 24.32 1.95
N GLU A 40 -20.06 25.03 2.03
CA GLU A 40 -20.04 26.48 1.97
C GLU A 40 -20.58 27.00 0.62
N ALA A 41 -21.06 28.24 0.62
CA ALA A 41 -21.56 28.91 -0.57
C ALA A 41 -20.53 28.88 -1.71
N GLY A 42 -20.92 28.31 -2.85
CA GLY A 42 -20.11 28.29 -4.06
C GLY A 42 -18.95 27.29 -4.08
N LYS A 43 -18.71 26.52 -3.02
CA LYS A 43 -17.68 25.47 -2.98
C LYS A 43 -18.29 24.08 -3.20
N ILE A 44 -17.55 23.16 -3.82
CA ILE A 44 -17.94 21.74 -3.99
C ILE A 44 -16.89 20.82 -3.38
N PRO A 45 -17.30 19.64 -2.87
CA PRO A 45 -16.35 18.61 -2.48
C PRO A 45 -15.54 18.16 -3.70
N MET A 46 -14.21 18.27 -3.60
CA MET A 46 -13.29 17.93 -4.68
C MET A 46 -13.04 16.43 -4.75
N ILE A 47 -13.95 15.72 -5.42
CA ILE A 47 -13.90 14.27 -5.60
C ILE A 47 -13.61 13.95 -7.07
N LYS A 48 -12.56 13.16 -7.33
CA LYS A 48 -12.25 12.62 -8.65
C LYS A 48 -12.92 11.26 -8.83
N LEU A 49 -13.86 11.21 -9.77
CA LEU A 49 -14.60 10.00 -10.12
C LEU A 49 -14.12 9.39 -11.45
N THR A 50 -14.18 8.05 -11.56
CA THR A 50 -14.06 7.33 -12.83
C THR A 50 -15.27 7.55 -13.74
N ARG A 51 -15.26 6.98 -14.95
CA ARG A 51 -16.45 6.94 -15.82
C ARG A 51 -17.59 6.12 -15.21
N SER A 52 -17.25 5.07 -14.45
CA SER A 52 -18.18 4.21 -13.72
C SER A 52 -18.52 4.74 -12.32
N MET A 53 -18.27 6.02 -12.01
CA MET A 53 -18.65 6.63 -10.72
C MET A 53 -17.93 6.07 -9.49
N LEU A 54 -16.74 5.48 -9.65
CA LEU A 54 -15.88 5.06 -8.54
C LEU A 54 -14.97 6.21 -8.10
N VAL A 55 -14.77 6.36 -6.79
CA VAL A 55 -13.85 7.36 -6.22
C VAL A 55 -12.39 6.94 -6.44
N VAL A 56 -11.60 7.82 -7.06
CA VAL A 56 -10.15 7.59 -7.31
C VAL A 56 -9.28 8.46 -6.41
N SER A 57 -9.73 9.68 -6.13
CA SER A 57 -8.98 10.64 -5.32
C SER A 57 -9.94 11.63 -4.70
N VAL A 58 -9.64 12.02 -3.48
CA VAL A 58 -10.43 12.92 -2.66
C VAL A 58 -9.49 13.98 -2.09
N LYS A 59 -9.94 15.23 -2.00
CA LYS A 59 -9.17 16.33 -1.39
C LYS A 59 -9.86 16.89 -0.15
N GLU A 60 -9.03 17.39 0.77
CA GLU A 60 -9.37 18.20 1.96
C GLU A 60 -10.56 17.66 2.75
N THR A 61 -11.73 18.27 2.57
CA THR A 61 -12.90 18.09 3.43
C THR A 61 -13.61 16.77 3.20
N ALA A 62 -13.45 16.15 2.03
CA ALA A 62 -14.17 14.94 1.68
C ALA A 62 -13.43 13.65 2.12
N LEU A 63 -12.17 13.76 2.57
CA LEU A 63 -11.29 12.62 2.83
C LEU A 63 -11.79 11.73 3.98
N GLU A 64 -12.49 12.31 4.96
CA GLU A 64 -12.99 11.56 6.12
C GLU A 64 -14.15 10.63 5.77
N LYS A 65 -14.95 10.95 4.75
CA LYS A 65 -16.18 10.20 4.44
C LYS A 65 -16.02 9.28 3.24
N PHE A 66 -15.13 9.59 2.30
CA PHE A 66 -14.93 8.81 1.09
C PHE A 66 -13.63 7.99 1.11
N ASP A 67 -13.77 6.73 0.75
CA ASP A 67 -12.66 5.81 0.53
C ASP A 67 -12.40 5.58 -0.97
N LEU A 68 -11.20 5.12 -1.30
CA LEU A 68 -10.86 4.67 -2.64
C LEU A 68 -11.79 3.54 -3.07
N GLY A 69 -12.34 3.66 -4.27
CA GLY A 69 -13.24 2.67 -4.85
C GLY A 69 -14.70 2.86 -4.46
N ASP A 70 -15.04 3.77 -3.54
CA ASP A 70 -16.45 4.01 -3.21
C ASP A 70 -17.26 4.31 -4.47
N TRP A 71 -18.36 3.58 -4.64
CA TRP A 71 -19.26 3.78 -5.76
C TRP A 71 -20.30 4.83 -5.39
N VAL A 72 -20.24 6.00 -6.03
CA VAL A 72 -21.21 7.07 -5.82
C VAL A 72 -22.48 6.78 -6.61
N PHE A 73 -23.54 6.39 -5.90
CA PHE A 73 -24.79 5.95 -6.49
C PHE A 73 -25.82 7.06 -6.62
N ALA A 74 -26.02 7.87 -5.57
CA ALA A 74 -26.99 8.97 -5.58
C ALA A 74 -26.47 10.20 -4.82
N VAL A 75 -26.98 11.38 -5.23
CA VAL A 75 -26.76 12.66 -4.56
C VAL A 75 -28.12 13.32 -4.35
N ASN A 76 -28.45 13.70 -3.12
CA ASN A 76 -29.74 14.26 -2.72
C ASN A 76 -30.91 13.40 -3.22
N ASP A 77 -30.80 12.09 -3.02
CA ASP A 77 -31.77 11.07 -3.43
C ASP A 77 -31.97 10.94 -4.96
N VAL A 78 -31.19 11.67 -5.77
CA VAL A 78 -31.17 11.56 -7.23
C VAL A 78 -30.11 10.55 -7.67
N THR A 79 -30.55 9.48 -8.34
CA THR A 79 -29.67 8.42 -8.84
C THR A 79 -28.78 8.91 -9.98
N LEU A 80 -27.49 8.62 -9.88
CA LEU A 80 -26.50 9.06 -10.85
C LEU A 80 -26.38 8.05 -12.00
N LYS A 81 -26.54 8.52 -13.24
CA LYS A 81 -26.37 7.69 -14.44
C LYS A 81 -24.94 7.73 -14.97
N ASN A 82 -24.30 8.89 -14.90
CA ASN A 82 -22.95 9.09 -15.42
C ASN A 82 -22.26 10.28 -14.74
N LYS A 83 -20.96 10.42 -15.01
CA LYS A 83 -20.13 11.50 -14.46
C LYS A 83 -20.62 12.90 -14.87
N ARG A 84 -21.20 13.07 -16.06
CA ARG A 84 -21.75 14.37 -16.52
C ARG A 84 -22.98 14.76 -15.69
N HIS A 85 -23.87 13.80 -15.40
CA HIS A 85 -25.05 14.01 -14.59
C HIS A 85 -24.67 14.46 -13.18
N TYR A 86 -23.66 13.83 -12.58
CA TYR A 86 -23.10 14.24 -11.29
C TYR A 86 -22.66 15.71 -11.27
N PHE A 87 -21.86 16.14 -12.24
CA PHE A 87 -21.43 17.55 -12.29
C PHE A 87 -22.57 18.52 -12.61
N SER A 88 -23.56 18.10 -13.40
CA SER A 88 -24.75 18.89 -13.68
C SER A 88 -25.55 19.18 -12.41
N ILE A 89 -25.74 18.16 -11.57
CA ILE A 89 -26.41 18.30 -10.27
C ILE A 89 -25.63 19.26 -9.37
N LEU A 90 -24.32 19.05 -9.21
CA LEU A 90 -23.48 19.92 -8.37
C LEU A 90 -23.46 21.38 -8.85
N LYS A 91 -23.38 21.60 -10.16
CA LYS A 91 -23.40 22.96 -10.74
C LYS A 91 -24.70 23.70 -10.38
N GLY A 92 -25.82 22.99 -10.33
CA GLY A 92 -27.12 23.55 -9.91
C GLY A 92 -27.11 24.09 -8.47
N PHE A 93 -26.35 23.47 -7.56
CA PHE A 93 -26.20 23.96 -6.19
C PHE A 93 -25.24 25.14 -6.09
N VAL A 94 -24.10 25.07 -6.78
CA VAL A 94 -23.09 26.14 -6.77
C VAL A 94 -23.65 27.47 -7.28
N LEU A 95 -24.48 27.44 -8.32
CA LEU A 95 -25.09 28.64 -8.91
C LEU A 95 -25.97 29.42 -7.93
N ARG A 96 -26.51 28.77 -6.89
CA ARG A 96 -27.37 29.41 -5.90
C ARG A 96 -26.60 30.32 -4.93
N LYS A 97 -25.26 30.21 -4.85
CA LYS A 97 -24.38 31.00 -3.96
C LYS A 97 -24.83 31.04 -2.49
N GLN A 98 -25.54 30.03 -2.03
CA GLN A 98 -25.95 29.84 -0.64
C GLN A 98 -25.30 28.59 -0.10
N PRO A 99 -25.06 28.49 1.23
CA PRO A 99 -24.68 27.22 1.86
C PRO A 99 -25.73 26.15 1.57
N TYR A 100 -25.29 24.91 1.36
CA TYR A 100 -26.17 23.81 1.00
C TYR A 100 -25.67 22.49 1.56
N VAL A 101 -26.59 21.55 1.73
CA VAL A 101 -26.27 20.20 2.22
C VAL A 101 -26.34 19.21 1.05
N LEU A 102 -25.31 18.39 0.92
CA LEU A 102 -25.26 17.27 -0.02
C LEU A 102 -25.38 15.95 0.73
N LYS A 103 -26.48 15.23 0.52
CA LYS A 103 -26.65 13.84 0.95
C LYS A 103 -26.10 12.91 -0.12
N PHE A 104 -25.11 12.10 0.22
CA PHE A 104 -24.56 11.09 -0.67
C PHE A 104 -25.08 9.70 -0.27
N THR A 105 -25.45 8.92 -1.27
CA THR A 105 -25.64 7.47 -1.13
C THR A 105 -24.52 6.79 -1.90
N ILE A 106 -23.70 6.01 -1.20
CA ILE A 106 -22.58 5.28 -1.78
C ILE A 106 -22.68 3.79 -1.50
N TYR A 107 -21.98 2.99 -2.30
CA TYR A 107 -21.69 1.60 -2.01
C TYR A 107 -20.19 1.43 -1.79
N ARG A 108 -19.83 0.97 -0.60
CA ARG A 108 -18.44 0.69 -0.21
C ARG A 108 -18.18 -0.80 -0.24
N THR A 109 -17.02 -1.20 -0.73
CA THR A 109 -16.60 -2.60 -0.70
C THR A 109 -16.25 -3.04 0.72
N ILE A 110 -16.68 -4.24 1.10
CA ILE A 110 -16.27 -4.87 2.36
C ILE A 110 -14.80 -5.25 2.21
N LYS A 111 -13.94 -4.71 3.08
CA LYS A 111 -12.49 -4.93 3.02
C LYS A 111 -12.06 -6.16 3.81
N THR A 112 -12.59 -6.34 5.02
CA THR A 112 -12.23 -7.44 5.91
C THR A 112 -13.44 -7.97 6.66
N MET A 113 -13.47 -9.28 6.91
CA MET A 113 -14.48 -9.96 7.71
C MET A 113 -13.79 -10.95 8.66
N LYS A 114 -14.08 -10.87 9.97
CA LYS A 114 -13.53 -11.83 10.95
C LYS A 114 -14.24 -13.18 10.78
N ILE A 115 -13.47 -14.26 10.75
CA ILE A 115 -13.96 -15.63 10.71
C ILE A 115 -14.28 -16.05 12.15
N THR A 116 -15.54 -16.33 12.43
CA THR A 116 -15.99 -16.78 13.77
C THR A 116 -15.69 -18.26 13.99
N ASN A 117 -16.02 -19.11 13.01
CA ASN A 117 -15.82 -20.55 13.07
C ASN A 117 -14.68 -20.97 12.14
N ILE A 118 -13.49 -21.10 12.71
CA ILE A 118 -12.26 -21.42 11.98
C ILE A 118 -12.38 -22.80 11.29
N ASN A 119 -12.81 -23.82 12.05
CA ASN A 119 -12.87 -25.22 11.59
C ASN A 119 -13.95 -25.48 10.52
N ALA A 120 -14.96 -24.63 10.44
CA ALA A 120 -16.07 -24.77 9.48
C ALA A 120 -15.93 -23.81 8.28
N SER A 121 -14.88 -22.98 8.25
CA SER A 121 -14.73 -21.96 7.23
C SER A 121 -14.22 -22.59 5.92
N PRO A 122 -14.93 -22.44 4.79
CA PRO A 122 -14.46 -22.95 3.50
C PRO A 122 -13.26 -22.17 2.96
N PHE A 123 -12.93 -21.02 3.57
CA PHE A 123 -11.85 -20.17 3.11
C PHE A 123 -10.49 -20.61 3.65
N ILE A 124 -10.45 -21.23 4.83
CA ILE A 124 -9.21 -21.67 5.47
C ILE A 124 -8.87 -23.06 4.92
N PRO A 125 -7.72 -23.23 4.25
CA PRO A 125 -7.32 -24.55 3.78
C PRO A 125 -7.16 -25.51 4.96
N GLN A 126 -7.73 -26.72 4.85
CA GLN A 126 -7.66 -27.74 5.91
C GLN A 126 -6.23 -28.14 6.27
N ALA A 127 -5.29 -27.98 5.34
CA ALA A 127 -3.87 -28.27 5.54
C ALA A 127 -3.14 -27.20 6.38
N THR A 128 -3.79 -26.08 6.73
CA THR A 128 -3.15 -25.00 7.50
C THR A 128 -3.39 -25.20 8.99
N GLU A 129 -2.31 -25.35 9.76
CA GLU A 129 -2.37 -25.46 11.23
C GLU A 129 -2.81 -24.15 11.87
N THR A 130 -3.93 -24.19 12.60
CA THR A 130 -4.47 -23.04 13.32
C THR A 130 -3.81 -22.91 14.68
N GLN A 131 -3.34 -21.72 15.02
CA GLN A 131 -2.60 -21.44 16.25
C GLN A 131 -3.45 -20.63 17.23
N SER A 132 -3.37 -20.94 18.52
CA SER A 132 -4.02 -20.16 19.57
C SER A 132 -3.41 -18.76 19.65
N GLY A 133 -4.24 -17.74 19.92
CA GLY A 133 -3.77 -16.35 20.06
C GLY A 133 -3.73 -15.56 18.75
N TYR A 134 -4.28 -16.12 17.67
CA TYR A 134 -4.46 -15.46 16.38
C TYR A 134 -5.95 -15.35 16.03
N ALA A 135 -6.32 -14.28 15.34
CA ALA A 135 -7.60 -14.12 14.67
C ALA A 135 -7.45 -14.31 13.17
N TYR A 136 -8.43 -15.01 12.59
CA TYR A 136 -8.48 -15.28 11.17
C TYR A 136 -9.51 -14.35 10.52
N LEU A 137 -9.12 -13.71 9.42
CA LEU A 137 -9.96 -12.77 8.68
C LEU A 137 -9.97 -13.15 7.20
N VAL A 138 -11.08 -12.90 6.53
CA VAL A 138 -11.16 -12.85 5.08
C VAL A 138 -11.01 -11.41 4.64
N GLY A 139 -9.93 -11.11 3.93
CA GLY A 139 -9.68 -9.84 3.26
C GLY A 139 -10.14 -9.89 1.80
N TYR A 140 -10.84 -8.86 1.35
CA TYR A 140 -11.20 -8.66 -0.05
C TYR A 140 -10.49 -7.43 -0.59
N ILE A 141 -9.68 -7.64 -1.63
CA ILE A 141 -9.07 -6.53 -2.35
C ILE A 141 -9.82 -6.38 -3.67
N THR A 142 -10.33 -5.18 -3.93
CA THR A 142 -11.00 -4.86 -5.19
C THR A 142 -10.14 -3.91 -6.01
N MET A 143 -9.86 -4.29 -7.25
CA MET A 143 -9.10 -3.50 -8.22
C MET A 143 -9.86 -2.19 -8.53
N CYS A 144 -9.18 -1.06 -8.33
CA CYS A 144 -9.71 0.25 -8.66
C CYS A 144 -8.82 0.91 -9.75
N PRO A 145 -9.38 1.64 -10.72
CA PRO A 145 -8.55 2.29 -11.73
C PRO A 145 -7.54 3.27 -11.12
N GLY A 146 -6.26 3.09 -11.42
CA GLY A 146 -5.17 3.91 -10.87
C GLY A 146 -4.76 3.55 -9.44
N SER A 147 -5.24 2.45 -8.87
CA SER A 147 -4.77 1.97 -7.57
C SER A 147 -3.48 1.17 -7.70
N SER A 148 -2.61 1.25 -6.69
CA SER A 148 -1.46 0.36 -6.51
C SER A 148 -1.78 -0.72 -5.48
N LEU A 149 -1.17 -1.90 -5.59
CA LEU A 149 -1.32 -2.91 -4.55
C LEU A 149 -0.68 -2.44 -3.24
N GLY A 150 0.51 -1.82 -3.31
CA GLY A 150 1.11 -1.12 -2.18
C GLY A 150 1.37 -2.00 -0.96
N ILE A 151 1.82 -3.24 -1.16
CA ILE A 151 2.22 -4.15 -0.08
C ILE A 151 3.65 -4.62 -0.30
N ASN A 152 4.38 -4.74 0.81
CA ASN A 152 5.65 -5.45 0.86
C ASN A 152 5.44 -6.71 1.70
N ILE A 153 5.93 -7.83 1.18
CA ILE A 153 5.72 -9.14 1.79
C ILE A 153 7.05 -9.90 1.89
N LYS A 154 7.16 -10.72 2.93
CA LYS A 154 8.33 -11.55 3.23
C LYS A 154 7.88 -12.92 3.70
N SER A 155 8.56 -13.97 3.26
CA SER A 155 8.38 -15.32 3.80
C SER A 155 9.25 -15.52 5.05
N TYR A 156 8.69 -16.13 6.08
CA TYR A 156 9.38 -16.58 7.28
C TYR A 156 8.66 -17.79 7.86
N ASN A 157 9.37 -18.87 8.19
CA ASN A 157 8.81 -20.12 8.73
C ASN A 157 7.57 -20.62 7.96
N TYR A 158 7.67 -20.74 6.64
CA TYR A 158 6.59 -21.20 5.75
C TYR A 158 5.31 -20.33 5.76
N LYS A 159 5.35 -19.12 6.33
CA LYS A 159 4.27 -18.13 6.27
C LYS A 159 4.74 -16.86 5.54
N VAL A 160 3.82 -16.19 4.86
CA VAL A 160 4.10 -14.92 4.17
C VAL A 160 3.54 -13.77 5.01
N TYR A 161 4.42 -12.95 5.56
CA TYR A 161 4.06 -11.79 6.39
C TYR A 161 4.08 -10.50 5.58
N VAL A 162 3.16 -9.60 5.89
CA VAL A 162 3.15 -8.22 5.41
C VAL A 162 4.15 -7.41 6.23
N THR A 163 5.22 -6.94 5.59
CA THR A 163 6.30 -6.19 6.24
C THR A 163 6.03 -4.69 6.27
N SER A 164 5.49 -4.14 5.19
CA SER A 164 5.10 -2.74 5.08
C SER A 164 3.98 -2.56 4.07
N THR A 165 3.30 -1.42 4.12
CA THR A 165 2.22 -1.05 3.19
C THR A 165 2.40 0.39 2.75
N ASP A 166 2.17 0.70 1.47
CA ASP A 166 2.21 2.07 0.99
C ASP A 166 1.12 2.92 1.64
N ASN A 167 1.50 4.13 2.07
CA ASN A 167 0.61 5.08 2.76
C ASN A 167 -0.24 5.94 1.81
N GLY A 168 -0.13 5.69 0.50
CA GLY A 168 -0.88 6.44 -0.50
C GLY A 168 -2.38 6.14 -0.42
N PHE A 169 -3.22 7.15 -0.68
CA PHE A 169 -4.68 6.96 -0.79
C PHE A 169 -5.06 5.87 -1.82
N GLN A 170 -4.21 5.68 -2.83
CA GLN A 170 -4.35 4.70 -3.92
C GLN A 170 -3.87 3.29 -3.55
N SER A 171 -3.28 3.09 -2.37
CA SER A 171 -2.81 1.80 -1.89
C SER A 171 -3.98 0.91 -1.47
N LEU A 172 -4.16 -0.22 -2.16
CA LEU A 172 -5.12 -1.25 -1.80
C LEU A 172 -4.67 -2.03 -0.55
N GLY A 173 -3.36 -2.16 -0.39
CA GLY A 173 -2.70 -2.88 0.69
C GLY A 173 -3.01 -2.29 2.05
N MET A 174 -2.78 -0.98 2.20
CA MET A 174 -3.04 -0.21 3.42
C MET A 174 -4.48 -0.37 3.95
N ARG A 175 -5.43 -0.60 3.04
CA ARG A 175 -6.86 -0.67 3.36
C ARG A 175 -7.29 -2.05 3.85
N THR A 176 -6.54 -3.08 3.49
CA THR A 176 -6.91 -4.49 3.73
C THR A 176 -6.02 -5.14 4.78
N PHE A 177 -4.73 -4.83 4.75
CA PHE A 177 -3.71 -5.42 5.62
C PHE A 177 -3.21 -4.44 6.66
N LEU A 178 -2.72 -5.00 7.76
CA LEU A 178 -1.86 -4.33 8.72
C LEU A 178 -0.46 -4.93 8.67
N VAL A 179 0.54 -4.15 9.07
CA VAL A 179 1.90 -4.67 9.24
C VAL A 179 1.89 -5.81 10.26
N GLY A 180 2.55 -6.92 9.91
CA GLY A 180 2.60 -8.14 10.71
C GLY A 180 1.48 -9.15 10.42
N ASP A 181 0.51 -8.80 9.58
CA ASP A 181 -0.48 -9.77 9.11
C ASP A 181 0.19 -10.90 8.30
N ALA A 182 -0.24 -12.14 8.50
CA ALA A 182 0.21 -13.28 7.70
C ALA A 182 -0.85 -13.66 6.65
N ILE A 183 -0.41 -13.86 5.41
CA ILE A 183 -1.23 -14.32 4.29
C ILE A 183 -1.14 -15.85 4.24
N LEU A 184 -2.27 -16.51 4.47
CA LEU A 184 -2.35 -17.98 4.49
C LEU A 184 -2.81 -18.55 3.16
N ALA A 185 -3.80 -17.90 2.53
CA ALA A 185 -4.38 -18.38 1.29
C ALA A 185 -4.86 -17.22 0.41
N VAL A 186 -4.82 -17.44 -0.90
CA VAL A 186 -5.33 -16.52 -1.92
C VAL A 186 -6.34 -17.28 -2.78
N ASN A 187 -7.59 -16.80 -2.80
CA ASN A 187 -8.74 -17.46 -3.44
C ASN A 187 -8.89 -18.94 -3.06
N GLY A 188 -8.71 -19.25 -1.78
CA GLY A 188 -8.80 -20.62 -1.26
C GLY A 188 -7.58 -21.50 -1.55
N GLN A 189 -6.58 -21.01 -2.28
CA GLN A 189 -5.32 -21.73 -2.49
C GLN A 189 -4.33 -21.40 -1.36
N PRO A 190 -3.85 -22.38 -0.57
CA PRO A 190 -2.84 -22.14 0.46
C PRO A 190 -1.54 -21.65 -0.18
N GLN A 191 -0.89 -20.69 0.45
CA GLN A 191 0.36 -20.12 -0.06
C GLN A 191 1.39 -19.94 1.05
N THR A 192 2.60 -20.43 0.80
CA THR A 192 3.74 -20.35 1.71
C THR A 192 4.90 -19.53 1.15
N THR A 193 4.86 -19.19 -0.15
CA THR A 193 5.93 -18.49 -0.86
C THR A 193 5.50 -17.10 -1.32
N VAL A 194 6.45 -16.15 -1.28
CA VAL A 194 6.21 -14.77 -1.73
C VAL A 194 5.82 -14.69 -3.21
N ALA A 195 6.50 -15.48 -4.06
CA ALA A 195 6.24 -15.50 -5.50
C ALA A 195 4.85 -16.06 -5.85
N GLY A 196 4.41 -17.10 -5.12
CA GLY A 196 3.07 -17.66 -5.31
C GLY A 196 1.97 -16.68 -4.91
N VAL A 197 2.11 -16.04 -3.75
CA VAL A 197 1.17 -15.00 -3.27
C VAL A 197 1.08 -13.85 -4.27
N SER A 198 2.20 -13.28 -4.69
CA SER A 198 2.21 -12.12 -5.59
C SER A 198 1.60 -12.45 -6.96
N ALA A 199 1.97 -13.59 -7.54
CA ALA A 199 1.43 -14.03 -8.83
C ALA A 199 -0.09 -14.24 -8.77
N LEU A 200 -0.59 -14.93 -7.75
CA LEU A 200 -2.03 -15.20 -7.61
C LEU A 200 -2.85 -13.93 -7.36
N ILE A 201 -2.34 -13.00 -6.55
CA ILE A 201 -3.01 -11.71 -6.31
C ILE A 201 -3.12 -10.94 -7.64
N ILE A 202 -2.03 -10.82 -8.39
CA ILE A 202 -2.00 -10.08 -9.66
C ILE A 202 -2.92 -10.75 -10.69
N GLN A 203 -2.85 -12.08 -10.82
CA GLN A 203 -3.70 -12.84 -11.74
C GLN A 203 -5.18 -12.63 -11.44
N SER A 204 -5.56 -12.71 -10.15
CA SER A 204 -6.94 -12.59 -9.70
C SER A 204 -7.49 -11.18 -9.91
N LEU A 205 -6.70 -10.16 -9.55
CA LEU A 205 -7.09 -8.76 -9.77
C LEU A 205 -7.18 -8.41 -11.25
N THR A 206 -6.38 -9.04 -12.11
CA THR A 206 -6.43 -8.81 -13.56
C THR A 206 -7.68 -9.44 -14.17
N LYS A 207 -7.98 -10.70 -13.81
CA LYS A 207 -9.09 -11.49 -14.36
C LYS A 207 -10.45 -11.12 -13.75
N ASN A 208 -10.56 -11.19 -12.43
CA ASN A 208 -11.84 -11.10 -11.71
C ASN A 208 -12.11 -9.69 -11.16
N LYS A 209 -11.12 -8.78 -11.20
CA LYS A 209 -11.15 -7.44 -10.58
C LYS A 209 -11.26 -7.44 -9.05
N TYR A 210 -11.28 -8.60 -8.41
CA TYR A 210 -11.15 -8.73 -6.97
C TYR A 210 -10.38 -9.99 -6.61
N VAL A 211 -9.90 -10.04 -5.38
CA VAL A 211 -9.23 -11.22 -4.80
C VAL A 211 -9.68 -11.39 -3.35
N CYS A 212 -9.92 -12.63 -2.98
CA CYS A 212 -10.23 -13.06 -1.62
C CYS A 212 -8.94 -13.61 -0.99
N ILE A 213 -8.60 -13.15 0.21
CA ILE A 213 -7.35 -13.49 0.89
C ILE A 213 -7.67 -13.89 2.32
N VAL A 214 -7.06 -14.96 2.80
CA VAL A 214 -7.15 -15.35 4.20
C VAL A 214 -5.96 -14.77 4.95
N ILE A 215 -6.28 -13.98 5.97
CA ILE A 215 -5.35 -13.23 6.78
C ILE A 215 -5.36 -13.81 8.19
N GLU A 216 -4.18 -14.06 8.74
CA GLU A 216 -3.98 -14.40 10.13
C GLU A 216 -3.35 -13.20 10.85
N ARG A 217 -4.00 -12.74 11.92
CA ARG A 217 -3.61 -11.55 12.69
C ARG A 217 -3.36 -11.92 14.14
N ALA A 218 -2.20 -11.55 14.68
CA ALA A 218 -1.88 -11.80 16.07
C ALA A 218 -2.76 -10.94 17.01
N GLU A 219 -3.40 -11.59 18.00
CA GLU A 219 -4.16 -10.92 19.07
C GLU A 219 -3.49 -11.10 20.45
N SER A 220 -2.90 -12.26 20.72
CA SER A 220 -2.20 -12.55 21.98
C SER A 220 -0.78 -11.97 22.01
N GLU A 221 -0.30 -11.56 23.18
CA GLU A 221 1.07 -11.07 23.40
C GLU A 221 2.14 -12.09 22.97
N ALA A 222 1.90 -13.39 23.16
CA ALA A 222 2.79 -14.43 22.70
C ALA A 222 2.90 -14.45 21.16
N ALA A 223 1.75 -14.38 20.47
CA ALA A 223 1.67 -14.33 19.01
C ALA A 223 2.31 -13.04 18.45
N ILE A 224 2.09 -11.90 19.12
CA ILE A 224 2.68 -10.61 18.76
C ILE A 224 4.21 -10.68 18.83
N ARG A 225 4.77 -11.29 19.88
CA ARG A 225 6.22 -11.49 19.99
C ARG A 225 6.77 -12.35 18.83
N GLN A 226 6.06 -13.42 18.46
CA GLN A 226 6.46 -14.26 17.32
C GLN A 226 6.44 -13.49 15.99
N VAL A 227 5.39 -12.70 15.74
CA VAL A 227 5.31 -11.84 14.54
C VAL A 227 6.44 -10.81 14.53
N ARG A 228 6.77 -10.18 15.67
CA ARG A 228 7.92 -9.26 15.78
C ARG A 228 9.24 -9.95 15.42
N MET A 229 9.47 -11.18 15.90
CA MET A 229 10.66 -11.96 15.52
C MET A 229 10.69 -12.26 14.02
N ALA A 230 9.55 -12.59 13.42
CA ALA A 230 9.44 -12.84 11.98
C ALA A 230 9.74 -11.59 11.13
N LEU A 231 9.28 -10.41 11.58
CA LEU A 231 9.52 -9.13 10.94
C LEU A 231 10.99 -8.67 11.08
N LEU A 232 11.60 -8.88 12.25
CA LEU A 232 13.00 -8.53 12.53
C LEU A 232 14.01 -9.45 11.88
N ALA A 233 13.65 -10.72 11.64
CA ALA A 233 14.52 -11.63 10.91
C ALA A 233 14.94 -10.94 9.60
N GLU A 234 16.16 -11.14 9.15
CA GLU A 234 16.55 -10.58 7.86
C GLU A 234 15.67 -11.22 6.77
N LYS A 235 15.39 -10.47 5.71
CA LYS A 235 14.87 -11.08 4.48
C LYS A 235 15.99 -11.99 4.04
N THR A 236 15.92 -13.27 4.41
CA THR A 236 16.87 -14.29 4.00
C THR A 236 16.91 -14.21 2.49
N GLN A 237 17.88 -13.47 1.96
CA GLN A 237 18.37 -13.71 0.64
C GLN A 237 19.02 -15.07 0.81
N GLN A 238 18.24 -16.12 0.57
CA GLN A 238 18.81 -17.40 0.23
C GLN A 238 19.43 -17.22 -1.17
N ILE A 239 20.49 -16.42 -1.26
CA ILE A 239 21.66 -16.82 -2.01
C ILE A 239 22.09 -18.04 -1.22
N ASP A 240 22.01 -19.20 -1.85
CA ASP A 240 22.43 -20.45 -1.22
C ASP A 240 23.69 -20.20 -0.39
N PRO A 241 23.74 -20.64 0.89
CA PRO A 241 24.96 -20.51 1.67
C PRO A 241 26.10 -21.03 0.80
N ARG A 242 27.14 -20.19 0.61
CA ARG A 242 28.28 -20.53 -0.23
C ARG A 242 28.69 -21.96 0.10
N MET A 243 28.74 -22.81 -0.93
CA MET A 243 29.19 -24.19 -0.79
C MET A 243 30.51 -24.17 -0.03
N PRO A 244 30.63 -24.89 1.10
CA PRO A 244 31.84 -24.82 1.91
C PRO A 244 33.04 -25.34 1.11
N ASP A 245 34.22 -24.78 1.38
CA ASP A 245 35.40 -24.96 0.52
C ASP A 245 35.82 -26.44 0.42
N ASP A 246 35.52 -27.24 1.45
CA ASP A 246 35.71 -28.69 1.48
C ASP A 246 34.89 -29.42 0.41
N VAL A 247 33.60 -29.08 0.25
CA VAL A 247 32.72 -29.67 -0.76
C VAL A 247 33.17 -29.23 -2.16
N ILE A 248 33.62 -27.98 -2.32
CA ILE A 248 34.18 -27.51 -3.60
C ILE A 248 35.46 -28.28 -3.94
N ASP A 249 36.33 -28.52 -2.96
CA ASP A 249 37.57 -29.28 -3.13
C ASP A 249 37.29 -30.75 -3.44
N ILE A 250 36.32 -31.38 -2.77
CA ILE A 250 35.85 -32.75 -3.08
C ILE A 250 35.29 -32.81 -4.50
N CYS A 251 34.44 -31.87 -4.89
CA CYS A 251 33.91 -31.83 -6.26
C CYS A 251 35.03 -31.61 -7.30
N ARG A 252 36.03 -30.76 -7.01
CA ARG A 252 37.19 -30.57 -7.88
C ARG A 252 38.02 -31.84 -8.01
N ALA A 253 38.30 -32.50 -6.89
CA ALA A 253 39.03 -33.77 -6.86
C ALA A 253 38.28 -34.87 -7.64
N GLU A 254 36.96 -34.93 -7.51
CA GLU A 254 36.13 -35.89 -8.24
C GLU A 254 36.10 -35.58 -9.75
N ILE A 255 35.98 -34.31 -10.14
CA ILE A 255 36.08 -33.90 -11.54
C ILE A 255 37.46 -34.25 -12.11
N GLU A 256 38.54 -34.03 -11.36
CA GLU A 256 39.89 -34.43 -11.76
C GLU A 256 40.01 -35.96 -11.88
N HIS A 257 39.45 -36.71 -10.94
CA HIS A 257 39.41 -38.17 -10.96
C HIS A 257 38.68 -38.69 -12.21
N MET A 258 37.48 -38.15 -12.49
CA MET A 258 36.72 -38.44 -13.71
C MET A 258 37.51 -38.06 -14.97
N SER A 259 38.21 -36.91 -14.98
CA SER A 259 39.00 -36.46 -16.13
C SER A 259 40.24 -37.32 -16.43
N ARG A 260 40.79 -38.00 -15.41
CA ARG A 260 41.94 -38.91 -15.53
C ARG A 260 41.55 -40.30 -16.06
N GLY A 261 40.26 -40.53 -16.35
CA GLY A 261 39.80 -41.66 -17.14
C GLY A 261 39.61 -42.97 -16.38
N SER A 262 39.48 -42.95 -15.04
CA SER A 262 38.99 -44.11 -14.29
C SER A 262 37.46 -44.10 -14.23
N ASP A 263 36.83 -44.22 -15.40
CA ASP A 263 35.40 -44.51 -15.51
C ASP A 263 35.16 -45.97 -15.12
N VAL A 264 35.18 -46.28 -13.81
CA VAL A 264 34.50 -47.48 -13.32
C VAL A 264 33.02 -47.13 -13.25
N HIS A 265 32.37 -47.14 -14.41
CA HIS A 265 30.92 -47.15 -14.47
C HIS A 265 30.46 -48.45 -13.78
N PRO A 266 29.71 -48.41 -12.65
CA PRO A 266 29.06 -49.62 -12.19
C PRO A 266 28.14 -50.11 -13.31
N GLU A 267 28.26 -51.40 -13.67
CA GLU A 267 27.51 -51.98 -14.77
C GLU A 267 26.00 -51.76 -14.54
N SER A 268 25.37 -51.08 -15.49
CA SER A 268 23.91 -50.96 -15.53
C SER A 268 23.31 -52.33 -15.77
N ILE A 269 22.59 -52.86 -14.78
CA ILE A 269 21.82 -54.12 -14.91
C ILE A 269 20.57 -53.99 -15.81
N TYR A 270 20.24 -52.78 -16.28
CA TYR A 270 19.11 -52.56 -17.16
C TYR A 270 19.55 -52.43 -18.62
N LYS A 271 19.13 -53.38 -19.46
CA LYS A 271 19.27 -53.31 -20.92
C LYS A 271 18.21 -52.36 -21.49
N ARG A 272 18.63 -51.36 -22.27
CA ARG A 272 17.80 -50.87 -23.39
C ARG A 272 18.61 -50.24 -24.51
N ALA A 273 18.21 -50.63 -25.72
CA ALA A 273 18.87 -50.37 -26.98
C ALA A 273 18.55 -48.97 -27.54
N SER A 274 19.63 -48.33 -27.98
CA SER A 274 19.81 -47.43 -29.13
C SER A 274 18.91 -46.21 -29.33
N SER A 275 19.60 -45.05 -29.28
CA SER A 275 19.59 -43.94 -30.26
C SER A 275 18.32 -43.06 -30.30
N THR A 276 18.39 -41.73 -30.22
CA THR A 276 19.17 -40.87 -31.13
C THR A 276 19.23 -39.43 -30.61
N GLN A 277 20.42 -38.86 -30.76
CA GLN A 277 20.88 -37.47 -30.82
C GLN A 277 19.88 -36.30 -30.90
N HIS A 278 20.32 -35.17 -30.30
CA HIS A 278 20.38 -33.79 -30.82
C HIS A 278 19.87 -32.78 -29.76
N CYS A 279 20.35 -31.54 -29.61
CA CYS A 279 21.49 -30.81 -30.14
C CYS A 279 21.56 -29.45 -29.38
N ILE A 280 22.79 -28.99 -29.11
CA ILE A 280 23.26 -27.61 -29.38
C ILE A 280 22.50 -26.42 -28.73
N ARG A 281 23.15 -25.62 -27.87
CA ARG A 281 23.91 -24.40 -28.26
C ARG A 281 24.44 -23.62 -27.06
N ASN A 282 25.70 -23.24 -27.20
CA ASN A 282 26.40 -22.16 -26.51
C ASN A 282 25.57 -20.88 -26.36
N THR A 283 25.80 -20.09 -25.30
CA THR A 283 26.43 -18.76 -25.46
C THR A 283 26.77 -18.10 -24.13
N LYS A 284 28.00 -17.56 -24.11
CA LYS A 284 28.62 -16.70 -23.12
C LYS A 284 27.77 -15.47 -22.79
N LYS A 285 27.72 -15.07 -21.51
CA LYS A 285 27.61 -13.65 -21.11
C LYS A 285 28.43 -13.36 -19.86
N THR A 286 29.59 -12.76 -20.09
CA THR A 286 30.37 -12.00 -19.10
C THR A 286 29.56 -10.77 -18.68
N GLY A 287 29.38 -10.61 -17.38
CA GLY A 287 28.74 -9.45 -16.79
C GLY A 287 29.63 -8.21 -16.79
N LYS A 288 28.98 -7.04 -16.78
CA LYS A 288 29.50 -5.82 -16.18
C LYS A 288 28.35 -5.14 -15.45
N GLY A 289 28.40 -5.20 -14.13
CA GLY A 289 27.50 -4.49 -13.24
C GLY A 289 27.95 -3.04 -13.12
N ALA A 290 27.09 -2.12 -13.58
CA ALA A 290 27.04 -0.75 -13.11
C ALA A 290 25.57 -0.35 -13.12
N VAL A 291 25.03 -0.01 -11.95
CA VAL A 291 23.66 0.48 -11.80
C VAL A 291 23.61 1.91 -12.29
N SER A 292 22.78 2.16 -13.31
CA SER A 292 22.47 3.49 -13.83
C SER A 292 21.02 3.83 -13.48
N MET A 293 20.79 5.01 -12.92
CA MET A 293 19.46 5.54 -12.61
C MET A 293 18.77 5.94 -13.92
N ALA A 294 17.54 5.46 -14.13
CA ALA A 294 16.77 5.79 -15.32
C ALA A 294 16.28 7.25 -15.29
N GLU A 295 16.41 7.93 -16.42
CA GLU A 295 15.89 9.29 -16.61
C GLU A 295 14.35 9.22 -16.60
N GLY A 296 13.74 9.63 -15.49
CA GLY A 296 12.32 9.41 -15.15
C GLY A 296 12.06 8.86 -13.75
N SER A 297 13.12 8.65 -12.95
CA SER A 297 13.04 8.28 -11.53
C SER A 297 12.28 9.36 -10.73
N LEU A 298 11.13 9.02 -10.13
CA LEU A 298 10.34 9.92 -9.30
C LEU A 298 10.68 9.70 -7.81
N GLU A 299 11.13 10.75 -7.14
CA GLU A 299 11.26 10.78 -5.68
C GLU A 299 9.88 10.64 -5.03
N THR A 300 9.74 9.66 -4.16
CA THR A 300 8.55 9.47 -3.32
C THR A 300 8.94 9.79 -1.88
N ALA A 301 8.25 10.74 -1.25
CA ALA A 301 8.48 11.06 0.15
C ALA A 301 8.15 9.86 1.05
N ILE A 302 9.03 9.57 2.00
CA ILE A 302 8.85 8.49 2.99
C ILE A 302 7.73 8.91 3.95
N GLY A 303 6.51 8.45 3.69
CA GLY A 303 5.42 8.50 4.67
C GLY A 303 5.64 7.41 5.73
N MET A 304 5.22 7.68 6.96
CA MET A 304 5.27 6.71 8.04
C MET A 304 4.14 5.68 7.86
N ASP A 305 4.48 4.39 7.81
CA ASP A 305 3.49 3.31 7.66
C ASP A 305 2.43 3.35 8.76
N PRO A 306 1.16 2.96 8.52
CA PRO A 306 0.18 2.76 9.57
C PRO A 306 0.67 1.59 10.42
N ILE A 307 1.44 1.91 11.46
CA ILE A 307 1.93 0.91 12.39
C ILE A 307 0.72 0.29 13.08
N ASN A 308 0.66 -1.04 13.09
CA ASN A 308 -0.32 -1.76 13.87
C ASN A 308 -0.16 -1.35 15.35
N PRO A 309 -1.15 -0.70 15.98
CA PRO A 309 -1.00 -0.18 17.35
C PRO A 309 -0.75 -1.29 18.37
N ILE A 310 -1.15 -2.53 18.05
CA ILE A 310 -0.91 -3.72 18.87
C ILE A 310 0.59 -4.10 18.88
N LEU A 311 1.31 -3.77 17.80
CA LEU A 311 2.75 -4.00 17.73
C LEU A 311 3.56 -2.92 18.43
N LEU A 312 2.95 -1.83 18.89
CA LEU A 312 3.62 -0.78 19.66
C LEU A 312 3.68 -1.19 21.13
N GLN A 313 4.87 -1.16 21.71
CA GLN A 313 5.07 -1.33 23.15
C GLN A 313 5.20 0.06 23.78
N HIS A 314 4.55 0.27 24.92
CA HIS A 314 4.73 1.51 25.67
C HIS A 314 6.20 1.63 26.07
N VAL A 315 6.85 2.72 25.66
CA VAL A 315 8.23 3.01 26.09
C VAL A 315 8.17 3.23 27.61
N PRO A 316 8.95 2.50 28.42
CA PRO A 316 9.01 2.79 29.85
C PRO A 316 9.51 4.22 30.03
N PRO A 317 8.98 4.99 31.00
CA PRO A 317 9.43 6.35 31.24
C PRO A 317 10.94 6.35 31.45
N LEU A 318 11.62 7.35 30.86
CA LEU A 318 13.04 7.57 31.10
C LEU A 318 13.29 7.52 32.61
N PRO A 319 14.35 6.82 33.07
CA PRO A 319 14.71 6.85 34.48
C PRO A 319 14.79 8.31 34.90
N GLY A 320 13.99 8.70 35.89
CA GLY A 320 13.99 10.06 36.41
C GLY A 320 15.43 10.48 36.79
N PRO A 321 15.73 11.78 36.79
CA PRO A 321 17.06 12.26 37.17
C PRO A 321 17.46 11.62 38.50
N ARG A 322 18.60 10.91 38.50
CA ARG A 322 19.15 10.31 39.70
C ARG A 322 19.29 11.40 40.75
N ALA A 323 18.68 11.23 41.92
CA ALA A 323 18.58 12.25 42.96
C ALA A 323 19.93 12.76 43.54
N ASN A 324 21.07 12.20 43.10
CA ASN A 324 22.37 12.44 43.70
C ASN A 324 23.45 12.87 42.69
N VAL A 325 23.10 13.57 41.60
CA VAL A 325 24.12 14.33 40.85
C VAL A 325 24.13 15.76 41.39
N PRO A 326 25.18 16.20 42.10
CA PRO A 326 25.30 17.59 42.52
C PRO A 326 25.28 18.48 41.27
N VAL A 327 24.35 19.43 41.25
CA VAL A 327 24.34 20.50 40.26
C VAL A 327 25.60 21.33 40.48
N ILE A 328 26.62 21.14 39.63
CA ILE A 328 27.76 22.04 39.58
C ILE A 328 27.26 23.33 38.94
N SER A 329 26.95 24.31 39.78
CA SER A 329 26.67 25.68 39.34
C SER A 329 27.91 26.22 38.61
N PRO A 330 27.78 26.74 37.38
CA PRO A 330 28.91 27.35 36.70
C PRO A 330 29.34 28.62 37.45
N GLU A 331 30.63 28.68 37.73
CA GLU A 331 31.33 29.78 38.39
C GLU A 331 31.28 31.05 37.52
N PRO A 332 31.00 32.24 38.08
CA PRO A 332 30.95 33.47 37.30
C PRO A 332 32.36 33.92 36.92
N SER A 333 32.64 33.96 35.61
CA SER A 333 33.88 34.47 35.03
C SER A 333 34.08 35.98 35.30
N PRO A 334 35.32 36.44 35.52
CA PRO A 334 35.62 37.82 35.89
C PRO A 334 35.53 38.80 34.71
N ILE A 335 35.09 40.01 35.05
CA ILE A 335 34.95 41.19 34.20
C ILE A 335 36.32 41.69 33.72
N SER A 336 36.45 42.03 32.45
CA SER A 336 37.55 42.86 31.93
C SER A 336 37.03 43.86 30.87
N PRO A 337 37.72 44.99 30.64
CA PRO A 337 37.06 46.28 30.42
C PRO A 337 36.90 46.72 28.97
N THR A 338 35.93 47.62 28.84
CA THR A 338 35.49 48.53 27.77
C THR A 338 36.55 48.97 26.74
N LYS A 339 36.20 48.86 25.45
CA LYS A 339 36.53 49.89 24.43
C LYS A 339 35.32 50.13 23.50
N GLN A 340 34.73 51.33 23.63
CA GLN A 340 33.87 51.98 22.64
C GLN A 340 34.73 52.31 21.41
N THR A 341 34.30 52.23 20.15
CA THR A 341 33.40 53.14 19.36
C THR A 341 33.51 52.56 17.92
N ALA A 342 32.53 52.49 17.01
CA ALA A 342 31.67 53.55 16.49
C ALA A 342 30.51 53.00 15.63
N GLN A 343 29.50 53.86 15.56
CA GLN A 343 28.20 53.91 14.89
C GLN A 343 28.08 53.45 13.41
N SER A 344 26.92 52.84 13.07
CA SER A 344 26.03 53.26 11.96
C SER A 344 24.68 52.50 12.09
N LYS A 345 23.58 53.14 12.53
CA LYS A 345 22.57 53.95 11.80
C LYS A 345 21.64 53.13 10.88
N VAL A 346 20.48 52.70 11.40
CA VAL A 346 19.28 52.39 10.60
C VAL A 346 18.06 53.09 11.20
N ARG A 347 17.40 53.91 10.37
CA ARG A 347 16.25 54.76 10.69
C ARG A 347 14.97 53.94 10.86
N LYS A 348 14.24 54.17 11.96
CA LYS A 348 12.80 53.87 12.08
C LYS A 348 12.01 55.15 11.79
N ILE A 349 11.03 55.06 10.90
CA ILE A 349 10.01 56.09 10.68
C ILE A 349 8.79 55.70 11.52
N SER A 350 8.42 56.58 12.44
CA SER A 350 7.18 56.55 13.20
C SER A 350 6.21 57.57 12.62
N PHE A 351 4.94 57.19 12.44
CA PHE A 351 3.86 58.17 12.32
C PHE A 351 3.00 58.15 13.59
N SER A 352 2.90 59.33 14.18
CA SER A 352 2.05 59.72 15.29
C SER A 352 0.82 60.43 14.72
N ARG A 353 -0.35 60.27 15.35
CA ARG A 353 -1.15 61.42 15.80
C ARG A 353 -2.22 61.04 16.83
N LYS A 354 -2.20 61.83 17.90
CA LYS A 354 -3.19 62.02 18.98
C LYS A 354 -4.53 62.51 18.42
N GLY A 355 -5.66 62.09 19.01
CA GLY A 355 -6.46 62.89 19.97
C GLY A 355 -7.80 63.25 19.31
N GLN A 356 -8.94 63.53 19.96
CA GLN A 356 -9.36 63.73 21.35
C GLN A 356 -10.90 63.94 21.29
N TYR A 357 -11.67 63.46 22.30
CA TYR A 357 -12.99 63.93 22.81
C TYR A 357 -14.19 64.10 21.82
N ARG A 358 -15.48 63.97 22.15
CA ARG A 358 -16.26 64.14 23.39
C ARG A 358 -17.68 63.55 23.18
N ALA A 359 -18.37 63.23 24.28
CA ALA A 359 -19.77 62.79 24.34
C ALA A 359 -20.76 63.95 24.58
N SER A 360 -22.01 63.80 24.12
CA SER A 360 -23.30 64.30 24.69
C SER A 360 -24.42 64.07 23.66
N HIS A 361 -25.39 63.17 23.88
CA HIS A 361 -26.71 63.42 24.48
C HIS A 361 -27.46 64.65 23.94
N SER A 362 -28.45 64.37 23.10
CA SER A 362 -29.80 64.98 23.03
C SER A 362 -30.70 63.94 22.37
#